data_AF-A0A831YCT2-F1
#
_entry.id   AF-A0A831YCT2-F1
#
_cell.length_a   1.000
_cell.length_b   1.000
_cell.length_c   1.000
_cell.angle_alpha   90.00
_cell.angle_beta   90.00
_cell.angle_gamma   90.00
#
_symmetry.space_group_name_H-M   'P 1'
#
loop_
_entity.id
_entity.type
_entity.pdbx_description
1 polymer ?
#
loop_
_entity_poly.entity_id
_entity_poly.type
_entity_poly.pdbx_seq_one_letter_code
_entity_poly.pdbx_strand_id
1 'polypeptide(L)'
;MTLVRPTTIMAGTLGAGAVEPRWRLALTGMQIARTPEWSKKPFVLRNVPYTAVMPKPKQIAVRVVFGKLASQAKGQKKTGFLPPAAEVLQKAKGQIASRVASIPSQRDGRRSFATLSQREAQLRELGYSV
;
A
#
# COMPACT_ATOMS: atom_id res chain seq x y z
N MET A 1 8.48 7.26 6.97
CA MET A 1 8.85 6.51 5.74
C MET A 1 8.74 7.48 4.60
N THR A 2 9.81 7.65 3.83
CA THR A 2 9.88 8.68 2.79
C THR A 2 10.34 8.04 1.49
N LEU A 3 9.70 8.40 0.38
CA LEU A 3 10.13 8.01 -0.96
C LEU A 3 11.17 9.00 -1.45
N VAL A 4 12.35 8.50 -1.82
CA VAL A 4 13.48 9.29 -2.30
C VAL A 4 13.83 8.84 -3.71
N ARG A 5 14.25 9.79 -4.57
CA ARG A 5 14.73 9.43 -5.90
C ARG A 5 16.08 8.73 -5.72
N PRO A 6 16.35 7.60 -6.37
CA PRO A 6 17.71 7.06 -6.43
C PRO A 6 18.67 8.10 -6.99
N THR A 7 18.20 8.92 -7.94
CA THR A 7 18.94 10.04 -8.50
C THR A 7 19.17 11.19 -7.53
N THR A 8 18.43 11.32 -6.41
CA THR A 8 18.75 12.29 -5.35
C THR A 8 19.84 11.76 -4.43
N ILE A 9 19.89 10.45 -4.18
CA ILE A 9 21.01 9.80 -3.48
C ILE A 9 22.27 9.87 -4.36
N MET A 10 22.13 9.53 -5.65
CA MET A 10 23.23 9.56 -6.63
C MET A 10 23.65 10.98 -7.01
N ALA A 11 22.74 11.96 -7.16
CA ALA A 11 23.14 13.36 -7.43
C ALA A 11 23.83 14.00 -6.23
N GLY A 12 23.50 13.55 -5.00
CA GLY A 12 24.23 13.92 -3.79
C GLY A 12 25.63 13.29 -3.70
N THR A 13 25.93 12.22 -4.44
CA THR A 13 27.21 11.50 -4.40
C THR A 13 28.05 11.54 -5.69
N LEU A 14 27.44 11.76 -6.87
CA LEU A 14 28.04 11.60 -8.20
C LEU A 14 27.72 12.75 -9.19
N GLY A 15 26.98 13.78 -8.77
CA GLY A 15 26.68 14.95 -9.61
C GLY A 15 25.34 14.87 -10.38
N ALA A 16 24.82 16.05 -10.76
CA ALA A 16 23.41 16.31 -11.07
C ALA A 16 22.99 16.01 -12.53
N GLY A 17 23.27 14.81 -13.05
CA GLY A 17 23.05 14.49 -14.47
C GLY A 17 21.64 14.09 -14.90
N ALA A 18 20.75 13.62 -14.01
CA ALA A 18 19.42 13.16 -14.43
C ALA A 18 18.43 13.12 -13.26
N VAL A 19 17.86 14.26 -12.88
CA VAL A 19 16.83 14.30 -11.84
C VAL A 19 15.48 13.93 -12.45
N GLU A 20 15.05 12.69 -12.22
CA GLU A 20 13.73 12.24 -12.68
C GLU A 20 12.59 13.10 -12.10
N PRO A 21 11.53 13.37 -12.89
CA PRO A 21 10.42 14.20 -12.43
C PRO A 21 9.64 13.52 -11.29
N ARG A 22 9.07 14.34 -10.38
CA ARG A 22 8.48 13.89 -9.10
C ARG A 22 7.40 12.82 -9.28
N TRP A 23 6.64 12.86 -10.36
CA TRP A 23 5.58 11.89 -10.64
C TRP A 23 6.10 10.48 -10.96
N ARG A 24 7.38 10.32 -11.39
CA ARG A 24 8.01 9.01 -11.65
C ARG A 24 8.53 8.31 -10.40
N LEU A 25 8.57 8.98 -9.25
CA LEU A 25 9.06 8.42 -7.98
C LEU A 25 8.37 7.12 -7.56
N ALA A 26 7.12 6.90 -7.95
CA ALA A 26 6.43 5.65 -7.63
C ALA A 26 6.91 4.48 -8.49
N LEU A 27 7.53 4.74 -9.65
CA LEU A 27 8.00 3.72 -10.60
C LEU A 27 9.46 3.32 -10.32
N THR A 28 10.28 4.30 -9.97
CA THR A 28 11.75 4.15 -9.87
C THR A 28 12.30 4.47 -8.49
N GLY A 29 11.45 4.90 -7.55
CA GLY A 29 11.86 5.38 -6.23
C GLY A 29 12.43 4.31 -5.31
N MET A 30 13.10 4.77 -4.26
CA MET A 30 13.52 3.94 -3.13
C MET A 30 12.88 4.47 -1.84
N GLN A 31 12.46 3.56 -0.96
CA GLN A 31 11.89 3.91 0.33
C GLN A 31 12.98 3.93 1.40
N ILE A 32 13.11 5.05 2.08
CA ILE A 32 13.84 5.14 3.35
C ILE A 32 12.82 4.91 4.48
N ALA A 33 12.99 3.81 5.20
CA ALA A 33 12.14 3.43 6.31
C ALA A 33 12.93 3.31 7.61
N ARG A 34 12.21 3.38 8.73
CA ARG A 34 12.78 3.12 10.06
C ARG A 34 13.32 1.70 10.09
N THR A 35 14.48 1.55 10.72
CA THR A 35 15.09 0.25 10.90
C THR A 35 14.24 -0.64 11.82
N PRO A 36 14.09 -1.93 11.50
CA PRO A 36 13.48 -2.90 12.40
C PRO A 36 14.23 -2.98 13.74
N GLU A 37 13.54 -3.33 14.81
CA GLU A 37 14.12 -3.37 16.17
C GLU A 37 15.34 -4.28 16.31
N TRP A 38 15.45 -5.31 15.46
CA TRP A 38 16.58 -6.25 15.45
C TRP A 38 17.83 -5.75 14.70
N SER A 39 17.78 -4.61 14.00
CA SER A 39 18.89 -4.13 13.20
C SER A 39 19.52 -2.86 13.79
N LYS A 40 20.86 -2.83 13.87
CA LYS A 40 21.65 -1.71 14.38
C LYS A 40 21.81 -0.54 13.39
N LYS A 41 21.32 -0.68 12.16
CA LYS A 41 21.45 0.37 11.12
C LYS A 41 20.53 1.55 11.42
N PRO A 42 20.89 2.81 11.10
CA PRO A 42 20.02 3.96 11.39
C PRO A 42 18.77 4.02 10.50
N PHE A 43 18.82 3.44 9.30
CA PHE A 43 17.67 3.31 8.39
C PHE A 43 17.80 2.07 7.52
N VAL A 44 16.69 1.68 6.88
CA VAL A 44 16.66 0.65 5.84
C VAL A 44 16.16 1.20 4.52
N LEU A 45 16.80 0.75 3.44
CA LEU A 45 16.40 1.02 2.07
C LEU A 45 15.54 -0.15 1.59
N ARG A 46 14.38 0.18 1.01
CA ARG A 46 13.43 -0.81 0.46
C ARG A 46 12.99 -0.38 -0.93
N ASN A 47 12.66 -1.35 -1.77
CA ASN A 47 12.00 -1.07 -3.04
C ASN A 47 10.59 -0.51 -2.80
N VAL A 48 10.13 0.36 -3.69
CA VAL A 48 8.71 0.74 -3.72
C VAL A 48 7.88 -0.53 -3.87
N PRO A 49 6.80 -0.72 -3.08
CA PRO A 49 5.94 -1.88 -3.26
C PRO A 49 5.33 -1.85 -4.65
N TYR A 50 5.31 -3.00 -5.34
CA TYR A 50 4.77 -3.11 -6.70
C TYR A 50 3.32 -2.59 -6.81
N THR A 51 2.55 -2.65 -5.72
CA THR A 51 1.17 -2.15 -5.63
C THR A 51 1.05 -0.63 -5.71
N ALA A 52 2.14 0.12 -5.59
CA ALA A 52 2.16 1.54 -5.90
C ALA A 52 1.99 1.77 -7.41
N VAL A 53 2.63 0.93 -8.23
CA VAL A 53 2.63 0.98 -9.71
C VAL A 53 1.45 0.22 -10.29
N MET A 54 1.27 -1.03 -9.84
CA MET A 54 0.22 -1.95 -10.28
C MET A 54 -0.69 -2.27 -9.08
N PRO A 55 -1.57 -1.34 -8.68
CA PRO A 55 -2.48 -1.56 -7.57
C PRO A 55 -3.48 -2.68 -7.89
N LYS A 56 -3.85 -3.45 -6.86
CA LYS A 56 -4.89 -4.47 -7.00
C LYS A 56 -6.27 -3.85 -7.24
N PRO A 57 -7.24 -4.56 -7.85
CA PRO A 57 -8.59 -4.04 -8.08
C PRO A 57 -9.24 -3.46 -6.82
N LYS A 58 -9.13 -4.16 -5.68
CA LYS A 58 -9.61 -3.70 -4.39
C LYS A 58 -8.95 -2.39 -3.93
N GLN A 59 -7.65 -2.22 -4.18
CA GLN A 59 -6.92 -1.00 -3.84
C GLN A 59 -7.30 0.17 -4.75
N ILE A 60 -7.52 -0.09 -6.04
CA ILE A 60 -8.04 0.92 -6.98
C ILE A 60 -9.39 1.42 -6.51
N ALA A 61 -10.30 0.51 -6.13
CA ALA A 61 -11.61 0.89 -5.63
C ALA A 61 -11.56 1.74 -4.37
N VAL A 62 -10.70 1.40 -3.39
CA VAL A 62 -10.46 2.28 -2.23
C VAL A 62 -10.01 3.66 -2.69
N ARG A 63 -9.02 3.75 -3.59
CA ARG A 63 -8.49 5.04 -4.08
C ARG A 63 -9.57 5.88 -4.75
N VAL A 64 -10.44 5.27 -5.56
CA VAL A 64 -11.55 5.96 -6.24
C VAL A 64 -12.57 6.46 -5.24
N VAL A 65 -13.04 5.61 -4.32
CA VAL A 65 -14.03 6.01 -3.31
C VAL A 65 -13.46 7.09 -2.40
N PHE A 66 -12.21 6.93 -1.97
CA PHE A 66 -11.49 7.94 -1.18
C PHE A 66 -11.40 9.28 -1.93
N GLY A 67 -11.00 9.26 -3.21
CA GLY A 67 -10.90 10.47 -4.02
C GLY A 67 -12.24 11.19 -4.19
N LYS A 68 -13.33 10.44 -4.45
CA LYS A 68 -14.69 11.00 -4.53
C LYS A 68 -15.11 11.65 -3.22
N LEU A 69 -14.89 10.98 -2.08
CA LEU A 69 -15.23 11.54 -0.77
C LEU A 69 -14.36 12.76 -0.42
N ALA A 70 -13.05 12.69 -0.68
CA ALA A 70 -12.14 13.81 -0.45
C ALA A 70 -12.50 15.05 -1.30
N SER A 71 -12.97 14.86 -2.54
CA SER A 71 -13.39 15.96 -3.40
C SER A 71 -14.60 16.73 -2.88
N GLN A 72 -15.45 16.12 -2.04
CA GLN A 72 -16.58 16.80 -1.41
C GLN A 72 -16.13 17.87 -0.41
N ALA A 73 -14.91 17.76 0.10
CA ALA A 73 -14.31 18.73 1.01
C ALA A 73 -13.59 19.88 0.29
N LYS A 74 -13.59 19.91 -1.06
CA LYS A 74 -12.94 20.97 -1.83
C LYS A 74 -13.61 22.31 -1.54
N GLY A 75 -12.81 23.33 -1.20
CA GLY A 75 -13.30 24.68 -0.90
C GLY A 75 -13.82 24.88 0.53
N GLN A 76 -13.88 23.82 1.35
CA GLN A 76 -14.23 23.97 2.76
C GLN A 76 -13.05 24.55 3.54
N LYS A 77 -13.33 25.48 4.47
CA LYS A 77 -12.34 26.01 5.40
C LYS A 77 -12.07 25.00 6.50
N LYS A 78 -10.85 25.00 7.03
CA LYS A 78 -10.48 24.16 8.17
C LYS A 78 -11.22 24.62 9.41
N THR A 79 -12.11 23.78 9.93
CA THR A 79 -12.90 24.06 11.14
C THR A 79 -12.40 23.33 12.38
N GLY A 80 -11.77 22.16 12.22
CA GLY A 80 -11.24 21.35 13.32
C GLY A 80 -9.73 21.17 13.31
N PHE A 81 -9.23 20.20 14.08
CA PHE A 81 -7.80 19.87 14.14
C PHE A 81 -7.31 19.30 12.80
N LEU A 82 -8.14 18.48 12.16
CA LEU A 82 -7.82 17.82 10.90
C LEU A 82 -8.19 18.70 9.70
N PRO A 83 -7.53 18.52 8.55
CA PRO A 83 -7.97 19.11 7.29
C PRO A 83 -9.39 18.64 6.92
N PRO A 84 -10.23 19.47 6.27
CA PRO A 84 -11.62 19.12 5.94
C PRO A 84 -11.79 17.78 5.22
N ALA A 85 -10.91 17.47 4.26
CA ALA A 85 -10.94 16.19 3.56
C ALA A 85 -10.70 15.01 4.50
N ALA A 86 -9.78 15.14 5.47
CA ALA A 86 -9.50 14.09 6.43
C ALA A 86 -10.68 13.86 7.39
N GLU A 87 -11.40 14.92 7.79
CA GLU A 87 -12.60 14.80 8.62
C GLU A 87 -13.72 14.05 7.89
N VAL A 88 -13.97 14.38 6.62
CA VAL A 88 -14.96 13.67 5.79
C VAL A 88 -14.62 12.18 5.68
N LEU A 89 -13.34 11.87 5.46
CA LEU A 89 -12.87 10.50 5.33
C LEU A 89 -12.93 9.72 6.65
N GLN A 90 -12.65 10.37 7.78
CA GLN A 90 -12.76 9.75 9.10
C GLN A 90 -14.21 9.32 9.37
N LYS A 91 -15.19 10.18 9.03
CA LYS A 91 -16.62 9.88 9.14
C LYS A 91 -17.06 8.79 8.17
N ALA A 92 -16.51 8.78 6.95
CA ALA A 92 -16.89 7.85 5.89
C ALA A 92 -16.13 6.50 5.89
N LYS A 93 -15.31 6.22 6.90
CA LYS A 93 -14.48 5.00 6.96
C LYS A 93 -15.29 3.70 6.81
N GLY A 94 -16.43 3.60 7.47
CA GLY A 94 -17.34 2.45 7.35
C GLY A 94 -17.95 2.31 5.95
N GLN A 95 -18.27 3.44 5.31
CA GLN A 95 -18.82 3.48 3.95
C GLN A 95 -17.79 3.07 2.89
N ILE A 96 -16.52 3.44 3.08
CA ILE A 96 -15.43 2.98 2.22
C ILE A 96 -15.26 1.46 2.34
N ALA A 97 -15.30 0.94 3.58
CA ALA A 97 -15.16 -0.49 3.83
C ALA A 97 -16.31 -1.30 3.19
N SER A 98 -17.56 -0.86 3.32
CA SER A 98 -18.72 -1.57 2.75
C SER A 98 -18.71 -1.56 1.21
N ARG A 99 -18.39 -0.43 0.58
CA ARG A 99 -18.35 -0.30 -0.89
C ARG A 99 -17.26 -1.15 -1.55
N VAL A 100 -16.21 -1.49 -0.81
CA VAL A 100 -15.08 -2.26 -1.31
C VAL A 100 -15.14 -3.73 -0.87
N ALA A 101 -16.08 -4.09 0.01
CA ALA A 101 -16.22 -5.44 0.54
C ALA A 101 -16.54 -6.46 -0.56
N SER A 102 -17.38 -6.09 -1.53
CA SER A 102 -17.80 -6.94 -2.65
C SER A 102 -16.73 -7.17 -3.72
N ILE A 103 -15.61 -6.43 -3.67
CA ILE A 103 -14.56 -6.55 -4.68
C ILE A 103 -13.61 -7.68 -4.30
N PRO A 104 -13.51 -8.74 -5.12
CA PRO A 104 -12.63 -9.86 -4.84
C PRO A 104 -11.18 -9.38 -4.83
N SER A 105 -10.44 -9.72 -3.79
CA SER A 105 -8.99 -9.53 -3.78
C SER A 105 -8.32 -10.72 -4.46
N GLN A 106 -7.14 -10.50 -5.06
CA GLN A 106 -6.30 -11.61 -5.54
C GLN A 106 -5.95 -12.65 -4.44
N ARG A 107 -6.04 -12.27 -3.16
CA ARG A 107 -5.85 -13.21 -2.04
C ARG A 107 -7.10 -14.05 -1.79
N ASP A 108 -8.29 -13.52 -2.11
CA ASP A 108 -9.55 -14.26 -2.01
C ASP A 108 -9.60 -15.39 -3.04
N GLY A 109 -8.98 -15.22 -4.22
CA GLY A 109 -8.77 -16.30 -5.19
C GLY A 109 -7.58 -17.24 -4.89
N ARG A 110 -6.75 -16.91 -3.88
CA ARG A 110 -5.58 -17.69 -3.43
C ARG A 110 -5.69 -18.11 -1.96
N ARG A 111 -6.89 -18.19 -1.39
CA ARG A 111 -7.09 -19.11 -0.27
C ARG A 111 -6.85 -20.49 -0.86
N SER A 112 -5.95 -21.27 -0.30
CA SER A 112 -5.73 -22.65 -0.73
C SER A 112 -7.09 -23.31 -0.94
N PHE A 113 -7.35 -23.80 -2.16
CA PHE A 113 -8.59 -24.48 -2.50
C PHE A 113 -8.89 -25.65 -1.55
N ALA A 114 -7.87 -26.14 -0.84
CA ALA A 114 -7.98 -27.09 0.23
C ALA A 114 -8.69 -26.51 1.47
N THR A 115 -9.93 -26.97 1.71
CA THR A 115 -10.55 -26.98 3.05
C THR A 115 -9.64 -27.72 4.04
N LEU A 116 -9.84 -27.53 5.34
CA LEU A 116 -9.08 -28.26 6.38
C LEU A 116 -9.13 -29.77 6.14
N SER A 117 -10.30 -30.30 5.78
CA SER A 117 -10.49 -31.69 5.38
C SER A 117 -9.67 -32.11 4.15
N GLN A 118 -9.52 -31.25 3.15
CA GLN A 118 -8.72 -31.55 1.95
C GLN A 118 -7.20 -31.53 2.26
N ARG A 119 -6.77 -30.75 3.25
CA ARG A 119 -5.38 -30.80 3.73
C ARG A 119 -5.08 -32.00 4.61
N GLU A 120 -6.04 -32.42 5.44
CA GLU A 120 -5.94 -33.66 6.20
C GLU A 120 -5.88 -34.88 5.26
N ALA A 121 -6.66 -34.88 4.18
CA ALA A 121 -6.60 -35.91 3.15
C ALA A 121 -5.21 -35.95 2.47
N GLN A 122 -4.66 -34.80 2.07
CA GLN A 122 -3.30 -34.72 1.52
C GLN A 122 -2.22 -35.16 2.51
N LEU A 123 -2.35 -34.87 3.80
CA LEU A 123 -1.40 -35.30 4.82
C LEU A 123 -1.43 -36.82 5.02
N ARG A 124 -2.63 -37.44 4.95
CA ARG A 124 -2.78 -38.90 4.96
C ARG A 124 -2.18 -39.57 3.72
N GLU A 125 -2.37 -39.00 2.53
CA GLU A 125 -1.73 -39.50 1.30
C GLU A 125 -0.20 -39.46 1.37
N LEU A 126 0.35 -38.47 2.07
CA LEU A 126 1.80 -38.31 2.30
C LEU A 126 2.32 -39.17 3.47
N GLY A 127 1.47 -40.00 4.10
CA GLY A 127 1.85 -40.93 5.15
C GLY A 127 1.99 -40.31 6.55
N TYR A 128 1.52 -39.09 6.76
CA TYR A 128 1.47 -38.45 8.08
C TYR A 128 0.15 -38.79 8.77
N SER A 129 0.23 -39.26 10.02
CA SER A 129 -0.96 -39.42 10.89
C SER A 129 -1.37 -38.07 11.47
N VAL A 130 -2.59 -37.63 11.16
CA VAL A 130 -3.26 -36.45 11.73
C VAL A 130 -4.54 -36.89 12.40
#